data_AF-A0A4U2Z527-F1
#
_entry.id   AF-A0A4U2Z527-F1
#
_cell.length_a   1.000
_cell.length_b   1.000
_cell.length_c   1.000
_cell.angle_alpha   90.00
_cell.angle_beta   90.00
_cell.angle_gamma   90.00
#
_symmetry.space_group_name_H-M   'P 1'
#
loop_
_entity.id
_entity.type
_entity.pdbx_description
1 polymer ?
#
loop_
_entity_poly.entity_id
_entity_poly.type
_entity_poly.pdbx_seq_one_letter_code
_entity_poly.pdbx_strand_id
1 'polypeptide(L)'
;MQISSLNQAFEPVKKGNVIKPLFTEKLSKDEVSEIRGQIRENANAMAFNSALVQGGFSGLDENFEKQYEEFKSFLQEVGYSGKPIAQLSKDEAAELVSEDGFFGIEQTSQRIADFVINGAAGDKDRFRAGREGMIQGFKEAEAIWGGELPEISQKTMAKAIELVDKAMYDLGFSIINEEV
;
A
#
# COMPACT_ATOMS: atom_id res chain seq x y z
N MET A 1 88.41 21.76 -8.04
CA MET A 1 87.39 21.66 -9.12
C MET A 1 87.72 20.45 -9.99
N GLN A 2 86.68 19.85 -10.56
CA GLN A 2 86.63 18.64 -11.39
C GLN A 2 86.52 17.31 -10.63
N ILE A 3 85.36 16.68 -10.78
CA ILE A 3 85.25 15.23 -10.82
C ILE A 3 84.34 14.90 -12.01
N SER A 4 84.87 14.05 -12.88
CA SER A 4 84.31 13.58 -14.15
C SER A 4 83.02 12.77 -13.99
N SER A 5 82.25 12.81 -15.08
CA SER A 5 81.13 11.96 -15.47
C SER A 5 81.37 10.45 -15.32
N LEU A 6 80.36 9.74 -14.82
CA LEU A 6 80.12 8.32 -15.10
C LEU A 6 78.65 8.15 -15.49
N ASN A 7 78.43 7.83 -16.77
CA ASN A 7 77.16 7.33 -17.29
C ASN A 7 77.05 5.83 -16.98
N GLN A 8 75.96 5.42 -16.32
CA GLN A 8 75.42 4.06 -16.49
C GLN A 8 73.90 4.09 -16.32
N ALA A 9 73.22 3.45 -17.27
CA ALA A 9 71.77 3.48 -17.45
C ALA A 9 71.11 2.18 -16.93
N PHE A 10 69.80 2.28 -16.61
CA PHE A 10 68.79 1.22 -16.38
C PHE A 10 68.99 0.32 -15.11
N GLU A 11 67.99 0.03 -14.25
CA GLU A 11 66.55 -0.21 -14.43
C GLU A 11 65.68 0.24 -13.23
N PRO A 12 64.36 0.52 -13.43
CA PRO A 12 63.42 0.71 -12.33
C PRO A 12 62.92 -0.62 -11.74
N VAL A 13 63.11 -0.72 -10.42
CA VAL A 13 62.50 -1.58 -9.40
C VAL A 13 61.29 -2.42 -9.83
N LYS A 14 61.41 -3.75 -9.63
CA LYS A 14 60.34 -4.76 -9.63
C LYS A 14 59.09 -4.27 -8.88
N LYS A 15 57.98 -4.09 -9.59
CA LYS A 15 56.65 -3.93 -8.99
C LYS A 15 55.93 -5.28 -8.95
N GLY A 16 55.61 -5.71 -7.73
CA GLY A 16 54.74 -6.84 -7.43
C GLY A 16 53.28 -6.62 -7.86
N ASN A 17 52.54 -7.73 -7.85
CA ASN A 17 51.10 -7.92 -8.10
C ASN A 17 50.36 -6.76 -8.79
N VAL A 18 50.12 -6.97 -10.08
CA VAL A 18 49.15 -6.21 -10.88
C VAL A 18 47.76 -6.39 -10.25
N ILE A 19 47.28 -5.37 -9.54
CA ILE A 19 45.86 -5.26 -9.20
C ILE A 19 45.13 -4.99 -10.52
N LYS A 20 44.36 -5.97 -11.00
CA LYS A 20 43.46 -5.77 -12.14
C LYS A 20 42.34 -4.82 -11.69
N PRO A 21 42.12 -3.68 -12.36
CA PRO A 21 40.94 -2.84 -12.08
C PRO A 21 39.68 -3.59 -12.53
N LEU A 22 38.72 -3.71 -11.62
CA LEU A 22 37.45 -4.46 -11.76
C LEU A 22 36.40 -3.77 -12.65
N PHE A 23 36.81 -2.99 -13.66
CA PHE A 23 35.85 -2.33 -14.54
C PHE A 23 36.32 -2.40 -15.99
N THR A 24 35.67 -3.26 -16.79
CA THR A 24 35.35 -3.05 -18.22
C THR A 24 34.65 -4.26 -18.86
N GLU A 25 33.74 -4.94 -18.16
CA GLU A 25 32.65 -5.63 -18.88
C GLU A 25 31.48 -4.64 -18.96
N LYS A 26 31.18 -4.19 -20.17
CA LYS A 26 29.97 -3.41 -20.42
C LYS A 26 28.80 -4.36 -20.16
N LEU A 27 28.04 -4.10 -19.10
CA LEU A 27 26.76 -4.74 -18.84
C LEU A 27 25.97 -4.82 -20.16
N SER A 28 25.59 -6.04 -20.55
CA SER A 28 24.81 -6.25 -21.76
C SER A 28 23.44 -5.57 -21.62
N LYS A 29 22.83 -5.21 -22.75
CA LYS A 29 21.51 -4.55 -22.74
C LYS A 29 20.45 -5.39 -22.01
N ASP A 30 20.62 -6.71 -22.02
CA ASP A 30 19.71 -7.66 -21.40
C ASP A 30 19.92 -7.70 -19.88
N GLU A 31 21.16 -7.69 -19.39
CA GLU A 31 21.47 -7.56 -17.96
C GLU A 31 21.00 -6.21 -17.39
N VAL A 32 21.13 -5.11 -18.14
CA VAL A 32 20.62 -3.79 -17.71
C VAL A 32 19.09 -3.77 -17.65
N SER A 33 18.41 -4.47 -18.57
CA SER A 33 16.96 -4.64 -18.57
C SER A 33 16.49 -5.45 -17.36
N GLU A 34 17.17 -6.55 -17.06
CA GLU A 34 16.86 -7.43 -15.93
C GLU A 34 17.15 -6.73 -14.60
N ILE A 35 18.27 -6.02 -14.47
CA ILE A 35 18.58 -5.20 -13.29
C ILE A 35 17.54 -4.09 -13.12
N ARG A 36 17.04 -3.46 -14.20
CA ARG A 36 15.95 -2.48 -14.11
C ARG A 36 14.61 -3.12 -13.72
N GLY A 37 14.34 -4.34 -14.19
CA GLY A 37 13.18 -5.15 -13.78
C GLY A 37 13.23 -5.48 -12.30
N GLN A 38 14.36 -6.03 -11.84
CA GLN A 38 14.61 -6.34 -10.43
C GLN A 38 14.60 -5.10 -9.54
N ILE A 39 15.18 -3.97 -10.00
CA ILE A 39 15.10 -2.68 -9.28
C ILE A 39 13.66 -2.19 -9.23
N ARG A 40 12.83 -2.37 -10.26
CA ARG A 40 11.41 -1.97 -10.23
C ARG A 40 10.56 -2.86 -9.33
N GLU A 41 10.80 -4.17 -9.34
CA GLU A 41 10.13 -5.12 -8.44
C GLU A 41 10.55 -4.87 -6.99
N ASN A 42 11.85 -4.68 -6.74
CA ASN A 42 12.35 -4.28 -5.42
C ASN A 42 12.00 -2.83 -5.06
N ALA A 43 11.75 -1.93 -6.02
CA ALA A 43 11.36 -0.54 -5.75
C ALA A 43 9.95 -0.45 -5.19
N ASN A 44 9.04 -1.35 -5.57
CA ASN A 44 7.72 -1.41 -4.91
C ASN A 44 7.84 -1.85 -3.45
N ALA A 45 8.72 -2.81 -3.17
CA ALA A 45 9.07 -3.20 -1.80
C ALA A 45 9.80 -2.07 -1.05
N MET A 46 10.71 -1.34 -1.70
CA MET A 46 11.41 -0.19 -1.11
C MET A 46 10.51 1.04 -0.93
N ALA A 47 9.50 1.25 -1.78
CA ALA A 47 8.56 2.36 -1.67
C ALA A 47 7.66 2.15 -0.44
N PHE A 48 7.12 0.93 -0.26
CA PHE A 48 6.39 0.56 0.95
C PHE A 48 7.29 0.62 2.20
N ASN A 49 8.51 0.07 2.13
CA ASN A 49 9.48 0.19 3.22
C ASN A 49 9.87 1.65 3.53
N SER A 50 9.95 2.54 2.53
CA SER A 50 10.26 3.95 2.75
C SER A 50 9.09 4.72 3.36
N ALA A 51 7.85 4.36 3.02
CA ALA A 51 6.65 4.91 3.63
C ALA A 51 6.52 4.46 5.10
N LEU A 52 6.86 3.21 5.41
CA LEU A 52 6.95 2.70 6.78
C LEU A 52 8.07 3.40 7.58
N VAL A 53 9.26 3.54 7.00
CA VAL A 53 10.42 4.19 7.66
C VAL A 53 10.19 5.69 7.88
N GLN A 54 9.53 6.41 6.96
CA GLN A 54 9.17 7.82 7.16
C GLN A 54 8.00 8.01 8.13
N GLY A 55 7.07 7.05 8.23
CA GLY A 55 5.93 7.08 9.14
C GLY A 55 6.23 6.72 10.61
N GLY A 56 7.50 6.48 10.97
CA GLY A 56 7.89 6.14 12.34
C GLY A 56 7.89 4.64 12.68
N PHE A 57 7.78 3.75 11.69
CA PHE A 57 7.98 2.30 11.89
C PHE A 57 9.47 1.95 11.83
N SER A 58 10.26 2.51 12.74
CA SER A 58 11.73 2.31 12.81
C SER A 58 12.16 1.16 13.72
N GLY A 59 11.24 0.26 14.10
CA GLY A 59 11.51 -0.94 14.91
C GLY A 59 10.99 -2.20 14.25
N LEU A 60 11.77 -2.79 13.33
CA LEU A 60 11.51 -4.11 12.74
C LEU A 60 11.98 -5.23 13.68
N ASP A 61 11.41 -5.30 14.89
CA ASP A 61 11.74 -6.34 15.87
C ASP A 61 10.48 -6.66 16.70
N GLU A 62 10.00 -7.91 16.62
CA GLU A 62 8.76 -8.48 17.20
C GLU A 62 7.39 -7.82 16.88
N ASN A 63 7.31 -6.51 16.65
CA ASN A 63 6.05 -5.80 16.46
C ASN A 63 5.44 -6.01 15.08
N PHE A 64 6.25 -6.26 14.05
CA PHE A 64 5.73 -6.47 12.69
C PHE A 64 4.93 -7.76 12.56
N GLU A 65 5.40 -8.85 13.17
CA GLU A 65 4.72 -10.15 13.09
C GLU A 65 3.37 -10.11 13.80
N LYS A 66 3.29 -9.42 14.95
CA LYS A 66 2.03 -9.13 15.63
C LYS A 66 1.09 -8.29 14.77
N GLN A 67 1.58 -7.19 14.20
CA GLN A 67 0.78 -6.33 13.31
C GLN A 67 0.28 -7.07 12.06
N TYR A 68 1.11 -7.96 11.51
CA TYR A 68 0.72 -8.77 10.35
C TYR A 68 -0.36 -9.80 10.71
N GLU A 69 -0.24 -10.48 11.85
CA GLU A 69 -1.28 -11.41 12.32
C GLU A 69 -2.57 -10.68 12.73
N GLU A 70 -2.48 -9.50 13.32
CA GLU A 70 -3.62 -8.61 13.58
C GLU A 70 -4.30 -8.20 12.26
N PHE A 71 -3.53 -7.76 11.27
CA PHE A 71 -4.06 -7.41 9.95
C PHE A 71 -4.72 -8.61 9.26
N LYS A 72 -4.11 -9.79 9.34
CA LYS A 72 -4.68 -11.03 8.79
C LYS A 72 -5.97 -11.43 9.51
N SER A 73 -6.02 -11.28 10.83
CA SER A 73 -7.23 -11.54 11.61
C SER A 73 -8.33 -10.57 11.24
N PHE A 74 -8.02 -9.27 11.12
CA PHE A 74 -8.94 -8.26 10.61
C PHE A 74 -9.48 -8.62 9.22
N LEU A 75 -8.63 -9.06 8.30
CA LEU A 75 -9.07 -9.51 6.97
C LEU A 75 -10.07 -10.67 7.05
N GLN A 76 -9.83 -11.64 7.94
CA GLN A 76 -10.78 -12.73 8.17
C GLN A 76 -12.11 -12.24 8.77
N GLU A 77 -12.05 -11.31 9.72
CA GLU A 77 -13.25 -10.71 10.35
C GLU A 77 -14.12 -9.97 9.34
N VAL A 78 -13.52 -9.25 8.38
CA VAL A 78 -14.28 -8.61 7.30
C VAL A 78 -14.73 -9.58 6.20
N GLY A 79 -14.40 -10.87 6.33
CA GLY A 79 -14.85 -11.95 5.46
C GLY A 79 -13.87 -12.36 4.34
N TYR A 80 -12.65 -11.81 4.33
CA TYR A 80 -11.64 -12.20 3.35
C TYR A 80 -10.97 -13.51 3.75
N SER A 81 -11.16 -14.55 2.94
CA SER A 81 -10.58 -15.89 3.12
C SER A 81 -9.62 -16.28 1.98
N GLY A 82 -9.23 -15.31 1.15
CA GLY A 82 -8.34 -15.52 0.01
C GLY A 82 -6.89 -15.73 0.42
N LYS A 83 -6.01 -15.77 -0.59
CA LYS A 83 -4.56 -15.85 -0.38
C LYS A 83 -4.06 -14.66 0.45
N PRO A 84 -3.05 -14.84 1.32
CA PRO A 84 -2.46 -13.72 2.04
C PRO A 84 -2.06 -12.59 1.08
N ILE A 85 -2.38 -11.34 1.42
CA ILE A 85 -2.18 -10.19 0.53
C ILE A 85 -0.72 -10.07 0.07
N ALA A 86 0.23 -10.43 0.96
CA ALA A 86 1.67 -10.43 0.66
C ALA A 86 2.11 -11.49 -0.38
N GLN A 87 1.26 -12.45 -0.71
CA GLN A 87 1.55 -13.56 -1.64
C GLN A 87 0.76 -13.44 -2.96
N LEU A 88 0.00 -12.36 -3.16
CA LEU A 88 -0.76 -12.15 -4.38
C LEU A 88 0.16 -11.76 -5.54
N SER A 89 -0.09 -12.34 -6.71
CA SER A 89 0.41 -11.78 -7.96
C SER A 89 -0.31 -10.47 -8.30
N LYS A 90 0.25 -9.70 -9.23
CA LYS A 90 -0.35 -8.43 -9.68
C LYS A 90 -1.75 -8.63 -10.26
N ASP A 91 -1.95 -9.71 -11.01
CA ASP A 91 -3.23 -10.01 -11.65
C ASP A 91 -4.28 -10.40 -10.59
N GLU A 92 -3.91 -11.22 -9.62
CA GLU A 92 -4.80 -11.57 -8.49
C GLU A 92 -5.16 -10.34 -7.65
N ALA A 93 -4.19 -9.47 -7.38
CA ALA A 93 -4.44 -8.22 -6.67
C ALA A 93 -5.37 -7.29 -7.45
N ALA A 94 -5.19 -7.19 -8.77
CA ALA A 94 -6.06 -6.40 -9.65
C ALA A 94 -7.49 -6.96 -9.70
N GLU A 95 -7.64 -8.28 -9.73
CA GLU A 95 -8.95 -8.93 -9.67
C GLU A 95 -9.67 -8.65 -8.34
N LEU A 96 -8.94 -8.67 -7.22
CA LEU A 96 -9.54 -8.37 -5.91
C LEU A 96 -10.06 -6.93 -5.79
N VAL A 97 -9.44 -5.96 -6.45
CA VAL A 97 -9.88 -4.55 -6.45
C VAL A 97 -10.71 -4.16 -7.67
N SER A 98 -11.02 -5.12 -8.55
CA SER A 98 -11.94 -4.92 -9.67
C SER A 98 -13.34 -4.59 -9.17
N GLU A 99 -14.23 -4.11 -10.03
CA GLU A 99 -15.59 -3.65 -9.65
C GLU A 99 -16.36 -4.70 -8.82
N ASP A 100 -16.29 -5.96 -9.24
CA ASP A 100 -16.92 -7.12 -8.59
C ASP A 100 -15.97 -7.86 -7.63
N GLY A 101 -14.71 -7.43 -7.51
CA GLY A 101 -13.71 -8.03 -6.65
C GLY A 101 -14.08 -7.92 -5.16
N PHE A 102 -13.44 -8.74 -4.31
CA PHE A 102 -13.75 -8.71 -2.88
C PHE A 102 -13.52 -7.32 -2.26
N PHE A 103 -12.44 -6.63 -2.63
CA PHE A 103 -12.15 -5.24 -2.24
C PHE A 103 -12.64 -4.22 -3.29
N GLY A 104 -13.48 -4.67 -4.21
CA GLY A 104 -14.15 -3.83 -5.20
C GLY A 104 -15.16 -2.88 -4.59
N ILE A 105 -15.59 -1.91 -5.40
CA ILE A 105 -16.58 -0.90 -5.01
C ILE A 105 -17.90 -1.56 -4.62
N GLU A 106 -18.40 -2.50 -5.43
CA GLU A 106 -19.68 -3.19 -5.18
C GLU A 106 -19.65 -3.91 -3.83
N GLN A 107 -18.72 -4.85 -3.66
CA GLN A 107 -18.69 -5.69 -2.47
C GLN A 107 -18.33 -4.92 -1.20
N THR A 108 -17.40 -3.97 -1.28
CA THR A 108 -17.00 -3.19 -0.09
C THR A 108 -18.10 -2.24 0.34
N SER A 109 -18.78 -1.58 -0.60
CA SER A 109 -19.90 -0.70 -0.28
C SER A 109 -21.07 -1.46 0.37
N GLN A 110 -21.36 -2.66 -0.14
CA GLN A 110 -22.39 -3.53 0.43
C GLN A 110 -22.04 -3.94 1.87
N ARG A 111 -20.80 -4.36 2.14
CA ARG A 111 -20.38 -4.73 3.52
C ARG A 111 -20.50 -3.57 4.50
N ILE A 112 -20.13 -2.35 4.08
CA ILE A 112 -20.26 -1.16 4.92
C ILE A 112 -21.74 -0.85 5.18
N ALA A 113 -22.57 -0.89 4.14
CA ALA A 113 -24.01 -0.64 4.27
C ALA A 113 -24.68 -1.70 5.16
N ASP A 114 -24.36 -2.98 4.96
CA ASP A 114 -24.89 -4.09 5.75
C ASP A 114 -24.53 -3.97 7.24
N PHE A 115 -23.32 -3.50 7.56
CA PHE A 115 -22.94 -3.24 8.95
C PHE A 115 -23.89 -2.24 9.61
N VAL A 116 -24.23 -1.14 8.92
CA VAL A 116 -25.15 -0.13 9.42
C VAL A 116 -26.60 -0.64 9.45
N ILE A 117 -27.06 -1.27 8.36
CA ILE A 117 -28.42 -1.80 8.23
C ILE A 117 -28.70 -2.83 9.35
N ASN A 118 -27.78 -3.79 9.53
CA ASN A 118 -27.91 -4.82 10.54
C ASN A 118 -27.77 -4.24 11.96
N GLY A 119 -26.83 -3.31 12.16
CA GLY A 119 -26.65 -2.63 13.45
C GLY A 119 -27.84 -1.76 13.86
N ALA A 120 -28.54 -1.17 12.89
CA ALA A 120 -29.73 -0.37 13.13
C ALA A 120 -30.93 -1.22 13.57
N ALA A 121 -30.99 -2.51 13.20
CA ALA A 121 -32.04 -3.45 13.61
C ALA A 121 -33.47 -2.91 13.37
N GLY A 122 -33.68 -2.18 12.27
CA GLY A 122 -34.97 -1.59 11.91
C GLY A 122 -35.32 -0.27 12.63
N ASP A 123 -34.44 0.24 13.49
CA ASP A 123 -34.67 1.48 14.22
C ASP A 123 -34.22 2.72 13.43
N LYS A 124 -35.15 3.67 13.23
CA LYS A 124 -34.93 4.88 12.44
C LYS A 124 -33.78 5.74 12.97
N ASP A 125 -33.69 5.92 14.28
CA ASP A 125 -32.69 6.80 14.89
C ASP A 125 -31.30 6.17 14.79
N ARG A 126 -31.20 4.84 14.92
CA ARG A 126 -29.95 4.11 14.68
C ARG A 126 -29.52 4.11 13.22
N PHE A 127 -30.46 4.04 12.28
CA PHE A 127 -30.16 4.20 10.85
C PHE A 127 -29.53 5.56 10.57
N ARG A 128 -30.13 6.64 11.10
CA ARG A 128 -29.62 8.00 10.97
C ARG A 128 -28.24 8.14 11.61
N ALA A 129 -28.08 7.65 12.84
CA ALA A 129 -26.80 7.69 13.55
C ALA A 129 -25.70 6.90 12.82
N GLY A 130 -26.03 5.72 12.29
CA GLY A 130 -25.08 4.91 11.52
C GLY A 130 -24.67 5.59 10.21
N ARG A 131 -25.62 6.16 9.47
CA ARG A 131 -25.36 6.95 8.26
C ARG A 131 -24.49 8.18 8.54
N GLU A 132 -24.79 8.94 9.58
CA GLU A 132 -23.97 10.09 9.98
C GLU A 132 -22.58 9.65 10.42
N GLY A 133 -22.47 8.55 11.17
CA GLY A 133 -21.22 7.94 11.57
C GLY A 133 -20.35 7.53 10.38
N MET A 134 -20.94 7.02 9.28
CA MET A 134 -20.20 6.74 8.04
C MET A 134 -19.57 8.00 7.45
N ILE A 135 -20.35 9.08 7.32
CA ILE A 135 -19.88 10.35 6.75
C ILE A 135 -18.78 10.95 7.62
N GLN A 136 -18.99 10.96 8.94
CA GLN A 136 -18.03 11.49 9.90
C GLN A 136 -16.73 10.68 9.90
N GLY A 137 -16.81 9.35 9.99
CA GLY A 137 -15.65 8.48 9.97
C GLY A 137 -14.85 8.56 8.66
N PHE A 138 -15.53 8.74 7.53
CA PHE A 138 -14.86 8.95 6.25
C PHE A 138 -14.04 10.26 6.22
N LYS A 139 -14.63 11.35 6.74
CA LYS A 139 -13.95 12.65 6.85
C LYS A 139 -12.75 12.59 7.82
N GLU A 140 -12.88 11.84 8.90
CA GLU A 140 -11.75 11.59 9.81
C GLU A 140 -10.64 10.80 9.13
N ALA A 141 -10.99 9.81 8.31
CA ALA A 141 -10.02 9.07 7.51
C ALA A 141 -9.31 9.98 6.49
N GLU A 142 -10.00 10.91 5.83
CA GLU A 142 -9.38 11.94 4.97
C GLU A 142 -8.39 12.83 5.76
N ALA A 143 -8.78 13.26 6.95
CA ALA A 143 -7.90 14.07 7.80
C ALA A 143 -6.62 13.32 8.19
N ILE A 144 -6.74 12.03 8.55
CA ILE A 144 -5.59 11.15 8.84
C ILE A 144 -4.74 10.92 7.59
N TRP A 145 -5.39 10.76 6.43
CA TRP A 145 -4.73 10.58 5.14
C TRP A 145 -3.93 11.81 4.70
N GLY A 146 -4.30 13.00 5.19
CA GLY A 146 -3.65 14.27 4.86
C GLY A 146 -4.22 14.96 3.63
N GLY A 147 -5.47 14.65 3.27
CA GLY A 147 -6.16 15.21 2.11
C GLY A 147 -7.35 14.34 1.69
N GLU A 148 -7.80 14.50 0.45
CA GLU A 148 -8.88 13.66 -0.08
C GLU A 148 -8.42 12.20 -0.23
N LEU A 149 -9.28 11.27 0.16
CA LEU A 149 -9.05 9.85 -0.10
C LEU A 149 -9.13 9.58 -1.62
N PRO A 150 -8.44 8.54 -2.11
CA PRO A 150 -8.46 8.17 -3.53
C PRO A 150 -9.89 7.97 -4.08
N GLU A 151 -10.06 8.19 -5.39
CA GLU A 151 -11.36 8.13 -6.08
C GLU A 151 -12.13 6.82 -5.80
N ILE A 152 -11.44 5.68 -5.71
CA ILE A 152 -12.07 4.39 -5.38
C ILE A 152 -12.75 4.40 -4.01
N SER A 153 -12.12 5.04 -3.01
CA SER A 153 -12.67 5.19 -1.67
C SER A 153 -13.90 6.09 -1.68
N GLN A 154 -13.84 7.19 -2.43
CA GLN A 154 -14.96 8.12 -2.60
C GLN A 154 -16.18 7.42 -3.22
N LYS A 155 -15.97 6.69 -4.32
CA LYS A 155 -17.02 5.92 -5.00
C LYS A 155 -17.61 4.84 -4.09
N THR A 156 -16.77 4.15 -3.32
CA THR A 156 -17.21 3.13 -2.38
C THR A 156 -18.08 3.72 -1.28
N MET A 157 -17.69 4.85 -0.70
CA MET A 157 -18.46 5.51 0.35
C MET A 157 -19.78 6.08 -0.17
N ALA A 158 -19.77 6.74 -1.33
CA ALA A 158 -20.98 7.25 -1.96
C ALA A 158 -22.01 6.12 -2.20
N LYS A 159 -21.56 5.01 -2.79
CA LYS A 159 -22.42 3.84 -3.01
C LYS A 159 -22.93 3.21 -1.71
N ALA A 160 -22.10 3.15 -0.67
CA ALA A 160 -22.51 2.62 0.63
C ALA A 160 -23.62 3.49 1.26
N ILE A 161 -23.50 4.82 1.17
CA ILE A 161 -24.52 5.76 1.65
C ILE A 161 -25.82 5.59 0.86
N GLU A 162 -25.74 5.45 -0.47
CA GLU A 162 -26.92 5.19 -1.32
C GLU A 162 -27.65 3.91 -0.92
N LEU A 163 -26.91 2.83 -0.60
CA LEU A 163 -27.50 1.57 -0.13
C LEU A 163 -28.23 1.73 1.21
N VAL A 164 -27.64 2.46 2.15
CA VAL A 164 -28.28 2.76 3.45
C VAL A 164 -29.52 3.66 3.25
N ASP A 165 -29.42 4.69 2.41
CA ASP A 165 -30.53 5.59 2.09
C ASP A 165 -31.69 4.85 1.44
N LYS A 166 -31.39 3.92 0.53
CA LYS A 166 -32.38 3.03 -0.06
C LYS A 166 -33.04 2.14 0.99
N ALA A 167 -32.27 1.54 1.91
CA ALA A 167 -32.83 0.72 2.99
C ALA A 167 -33.75 1.53 3.92
N MET A 168 -33.35 2.76 4.27
CA MET A 168 -34.19 3.70 5.03
C MET A 168 -35.48 4.04 4.29
N TYR A 169 -35.39 4.34 2.99
CA TYR A 169 -36.54 4.63 2.15
C TYR A 169 -37.51 3.44 2.05
N ASP A 170 -36.99 2.23 1.85
CA ASP A 170 -37.78 0.99 1.76
C ASP A 170 -38.53 0.69 3.08
N LEU A 171 -38.00 1.15 4.22
CA LEU A 171 -38.64 1.09 5.54
C LEU A 171 -39.60 2.26 5.82
N GLY A 172 -39.74 3.20 4.88
CA GLY A 172 -40.62 4.37 4.99
C GLY A 172 -40.03 5.53 5.82
N PHE A 173 -38.72 5.55 6.05
CA PHE A 173 -38.06 6.65 6.75
C PHE A 173 -37.71 7.79 5.81
N SER A 174 -37.85 9.03 6.30
CA SER A 174 -37.34 10.20 5.59
C SER A 174 -35.81 10.21 5.59
N ILE A 175 -35.24 10.20 4.38
CA ILE A 175 -33.80 10.35 4.09
C ILE A 175 -33.29 11.78 4.29
N ILE A 176 -34.19 12.75 4.42
CA ILE A 176 -33.83 14.12 4.76
C ILE A 176 -33.68 14.20 6.28
N ASN A 177 -32.55 14.74 6.72
CA ASN A 177 -32.39 15.16 8.11
C ASN A 177 -33.36 16.33 8.33
N GLU A 178 -34.49 16.03 8.97
CA GLU A 178 -35.35 17.07 9.53
C GLU A 178 -34.58 17.69 10.68
N GLU A 179 -33.93 18.83 10.43
CA GLU A 179 -33.40 19.67 11.49
C GLU A 179 -34.56 20.04 12.43
N VAL A 180 -34.47 19.63 13.70
CA VAL A 180 -35.36 20.08 14.78
C VAL A 180 -34.67 21.22 15.52
#